data_AF-A0A967DKT8-F1
#
_entry.id   AF-A0A967DKT8-F1
#
_cell.length_a   1.000
_cell.length_b   1.000
_cell.length_c   1.000
_cell.angle_alpha   90.00
_cell.angle_beta   90.00
_cell.angle_gamma   90.00
#
_symmetry.space_group_name_H-M   'P 1'
#
loop_
_entity.id
_entity.type
_entity.pdbx_description
1 polymer ?
#
loop_
_entity_poly.entity_id
_entity_poly.type
_entity_poly.pdbx_seq_one_letter_code
_entity_poly.pdbx_strand_id
1 'polypeptide(L)'
;MTTTITMDRAGRVVLPKAVRDELNLSAGDSLELSSDSDGLTLRPARASGRMIRKGGFWVFRSEGKPITLEESNRWLQEIREERERKHLGLAE
;
A
#
# COMPACT_ATOMS: atom_id res chain seq x y z
N MET A 1 17.74 -0.98 11.53
CA MET A 1 18.08 -2.28 12.15
C MET A 1 18.98 -3.03 11.17
N THR A 2 20.07 -3.65 11.60
CA THR A 2 20.95 -4.45 10.72
C THR A 2 20.81 -5.92 11.11
N THR A 3 20.34 -6.76 10.20
CA THR A 3 20.17 -8.19 10.43
C THR A 3 20.74 -8.97 9.26
N THR A 4 21.43 -10.07 9.54
CA THR A 4 21.93 -10.99 8.52
C THR A 4 20.83 -12.00 8.17
N ILE A 5 20.51 -12.11 6.88
CA ILE A 5 19.57 -13.10 6.36
C ILE A 5 20.30 -14.07 5.43
N THR A 6 19.82 -15.30 5.34
CA THR A 6 20.36 -16.32 4.45
C THR A 6 19.45 -16.51 3.24
N MET A 7 20.06 -16.89 2.12
CA MET A 7 19.35 -17.28 0.91
C MET A 7 19.09 -18.80 0.94
N ASP A 8 17.88 -19.20 0.56
CA ASP A 8 17.55 -20.62 0.44
C ASP A 8 18.11 -21.24 -0.85
N ARG A 9 17.93 -22.55 -1.03
CA ARG A 9 18.40 -23.29 -2.22
C ARG A 9 17.75 -22.83 -3.53
N ALA A 10 16.58 -22.20 -3.46
CA ALA A 10 15.86 -21.69 -4.62
C ALA A 10 16.23 -20.23 -4.95
N GLY A 11 17.18 -19.63 -4.21
CA GLY A 11 17.61 -18.26 -4.44
C GLY A 11 16.71 -17.20 -3.80
N ARG A 12 15.86 -17.58 -2.83
CA ARG A 12 14.93 -16.65 -2.17
C ARG A 12 15.51 -16.19 -0.83
N VAL A 13 15.22 -14.94 -0.48
CA VAL A 13 15.51 -14.38 0.84
C VAL A 13 14.21 -14.26 1.65
N VAL A 14 14.27 -14.59 2.93
CA VAL A 14 13.12 -14.48 3.83
C VAL A 14 13.22 -13.17 4.61
N LEU A 15 12.22 -12.31 4.46
CA LEU A 15 12.11 -11.09 5.25
C LEU A 15 11.59 -11.41 6.66
N PRO A 16 12.31 -11.05 7.73
CA PRO A 16 11.84 -11.22 9.11
C PRO A 16 10.51 -10.52 9.33
N LYS A 17 9.70 -11.04 10.26
CA LYS A 17 8.37 -10.48 10.55
C LYS A 17 8.42 -8.99 10.91
N ALA A 18 9.39 -8.57 11.74
CA ALA A 18 9.56 -7.17 12.12
C ALA A 18 9.70 -6.23 10.91
N VAL A 19 10.48 -6.63 9.90
CA VAL A 19 10.67 -5.84 8.67
C VAL A 19 9.40 -5.82 7.81
N ARG A 20 8.68 -6.94 7.73
CA ARG A 20 7.39 -7.00 7.02
C ARG A 20 6.34 -6.10 7.66
N ASP A 21 6.26 -6.10 8.98
CA ASP A 21 5.31 -5.28 9.73
C ASP A 21 5.64 -3.79 9.59
N GLU A 22 6.92 -3.40 9.70
CA GLU A 22 7.39 -2.01 9.55
C GLU A 22 7.14 -1.45 8.14
N LEU A 23 7.30 -2.28 7.10
CA LEU A 23 7.07 -1.89 5.71
C LEU A 23 5.62 -2.14 5.24
N ASN A 24 4.74 -2.62 6.11
CA ASN A 24 3.37 -3.05 5.80
C ASN A 24 3.31 -3.95 4.55
N LEU A 25 4.07 -5.05 4.59
CA LEU A 25 4.15 -6.05 3.52
C LEU A 25 3.27 -7.26 3.82
N SER A 26 2.45 -7.65 2.85
CA SER A 26 1.61 -8.84 2.85
C SER A 26 2.06 -9.85 1.80
N ALA A 27 1.63 -11.11 1.93
CA ALA A 27 1.89 -12.11 0.91
C ALA A 27 1.24 -11.70 -0.43
N GLY A 28 2.02 -11.73 -1.51
CA GLY A 28 1.59 -11.26 -2.83
C GLY A 28 1.96 -9.81 -3.14
N ASP A 29 2.46 -9.05 -2.16
CA ASP A 29 2.96 -7.69 -2.41
C ASP A 29 4.20 -7.73 -3.32
N SER A 30 4.27 -6.76 -4.23
CA SER A 30 5.41 -6.60 -5.14
C SER A 30 6.47 -5.68 -4.51
N LEU A 31 7.74 -6.00 -4.77
CA LEU A 31 8.89 -5.20 -4.35
C LEU A 31 9.68 -4.77 -5.59
N GLU A 32 10.05 -3.50 -5.65
CA GLU A 32 11.07 -2.98 -6.56
C GLU A 32 12.45 -3.38 -6.02
N LEU A 33 13.27 -3.93 -6.89
CA LEU A 33 14.66 -4.29 -6.60
C LEU A 33 15.56 -3.44 -7.48
N SER A 34 16.44 -2.67 -6.84
CA SER A 34 17.52 -1.93 -7.51
C SER A 34 18.88 -2.40 -6.99
N SER A 35 19.79 -2.70 -7.90
CA SER A 35 21.18 -3.05 -7.58
C SER A 35 22.11 -1.88 -7.92
N ASP A 36 22.97 -1.50 -6.98
CA ASP A 36 24.05 -0.55 -7.18
C ASP A 36 25.40 -1.19 -6.78
N SER A 37 26.47 -0.38 -6.77
CA SER A 37 27.83 -0.87 -6.45
C SER A 37 28.03 -1.28 -4.99
N ASP A 38 27.18 -0.79 -4.09
CA ASP A 38 27.31 -0.97 -2.64
C ASP A 38 26.28 -1.98 -2.09
N GLY A 39 25.22 -2.28 -2.85
CA GLY A 39 24.33 -3.38 -2.52
C GLY A 39 23.03 -3.46 -3.30
N LEU A 40 22.07 -4.14 -2.66
CA LEU A 40 20.71 -4.34 -3.15
C LEU A 40 19.76 -3.53 -2.27
N THR A 41 18.93 -2.71 -2.89
CA THR A 41 17.84 -1.99 -2.21
C THR A 41 16.51 -2.59 -2.65
N LEU A 42 15.67 -2.96 -1.66
CA LEU A 42 14.31 -3.42 -1.87
C LEU A 42 13.33 -2.37 -1.35
N ARG A 43 12.31 -2.05 -2.16
CA ARG A 43 11.25 -1.10 -1.79
C ARG A 43 9.88 -1.69 -2.14
N PRO A 44 8.84 -1.48 -1.31
CA PRO A 44 7.46 -1.79 -1.71
C PRO A 44 7.14 -1.12 -3.05
N ALA A 45 6.71 -1.91 -4.03
CA ALA A 45 6.20 -1.42 -5.30
C ALA A 45 4.81 -0.82 -5.05
N ARG A 46 4.78 0.38 -4.46
CA ARG A 46 3.55 1.12 -4.26
C ARG A 46 3.16 1.72 -5.61
N ALA A 47 1.86 1.71 -5.93
CA ALA A 47 1.36 2.54 -7.02
C ALA A 47 1.88 3.96 -6.75
N SER A 48 2.66 4.52 -7.67
CA SER A 48 3.35 5.80 -7.53
C SER A 48 2.35 6.95 -7.51
N GLY A 49 1.59 7.04 -6.42
CA GLY A 49 0.69 8.15 -6.19
C GLY A 49 1.52 9.39 -5.94
N ARG A 50 1.60 10.28 -6.91
CA ARG A 50 2.34 11.53 -6.76
C ARG A 50 1.48 12.55 -6.05
N MET A 51 2.02 13.19 -5.01
CA MET A 51 1.42 14.42 -4.51
C MET A 51 1.71 15.54 -5.49
N ILE A 52 0.65 16.16 -6.01
CA ILE A 52 0.75 17.33 -6.89
C ILE A 52 0.07 18.52 -6.23
N ARG A 53 0.59 19.73 -6.46
CA ARG A 53 -0.05 20.95 -5.95
C ARG A 53 -1.10 21.42 -6.95
N LYS A 54 -2.38 21.44 -6.57
CA LYS A 54 -3.51 21.90 -7.40
C LYS A 54 -4.36 22.89 -6.62
N GLY A 55 -4.47 24.12 -7.14
CA GLY A 55 -5.28 25.18 -6.50
C GLY A 55 -4.85 25.53 -5.07
N GLY A 56 -3.54 25.44 -4.76
CA GLY A 56 -3.00 25.70 -3.42
C GLY A 56 -2.97 24.49 -2.49
N PHE A 57 -3.66 23.39 -2.82
CA PHE A 57 -3.71 22.16 -2.02
C PHE A 57 -2.75 21.09 -2.56
N TRP A 58 -2.23 20.25 -1.67
CA TRP A 58 -1.57 19.00 -2.06
C TRP A 58 -2.63 17.93 -2.34
N VAL A 59 -2.61 17.39 -3.56
CA VAL A 59 -3.55 16.37 -4.03
C VAL A 59 -2.76 15.09 -4.30
N PHE A 60 -3.13 14.00 -3.62
CA PHE A 60 -2.61 12.67 -3.93
C PHE A 60 -3.24 12.18 -5.24
N ARG A 61 -2.43 12.09 -6.30
CA ARG A 61 -2.86 11.57 -7.59
C ARG A 61 -2.45 10.11 -7.68
N SER A 62 -3.41 9.19 -7.58
CA SER A 62 -3.15 7.78 -7.87
C SER A 62 -2.89 7.57 -9.37
N GLU A 63 -2.07 6.57 -9.69
CA GLU A 63 -1.84 6.12 -11.09
C GLU A 63 -2.87 5.06 -11.54
N GLY A 64 -3.86 4.78 -10.70
CA GLY A 64 -4.95 3.87 -11.02
C GLY A 64 -5.93 4.43 -12.05
N LYS A 65 -6.83 3.58 -12.53
CA LYS A 65 -7.89 3.98 -13.46
C LYS A 65 -8.79 5.03 -12.79
N PRO A 66 -9.15 6.13 -13.48
CA PRO A 66 -10.14 7.07 -12.98
C PRO A 66 -11.45 6.33 -12.71
N ILE A 67 -12.02 6.54 -11.53
CA ILE A 67 -13.37 6.07 -11.21
C ILE A 67 -14.39 7.07 -11.76
N THR A 68 -15.55 6.55 -12.18
CA THR A 68 -16.67 7.39 -12.58
C THR A 68 -17.33 8.06 -11.38
N LEU A 69 -18.07 9.15 -11.62
CA LEU A 69 -18.85 9.81 -10.58
C LEU A 69 -19.89 8.86 -9.96
N GLU A 70 -20.48 7.98 -10.77
CA GLU A 70 -21.45 6.99 -10.31
C GLU A 70 -20.83 5.98 -9.35
N GLU A 71 -19.67 5.42 -9.70
CA GLU A 71 -18.92 4.52 -8.82
C GLU A 71 -18.53 5.20 -7.51
N SER A 72 -18.06 6.45 -7.58
CA SER A 72 -17.71 7.23 -6.40
C SER A 72 -18.91 7.50 -5.49
N ASN A 73 -20.09 7.80 -6.06
CA ASN A 73 -21.29 8.07 -5.29
C ASN A 73 -21.81 6.80 -4.61
N ARG A 74 -21.77 5.65 -5.30
CA ARG A 74 -22.14 4.36 -4.73
C ARG A 74 -21.28 4.01 -3.52
N TRP A 75 -19.95 4.10 -3.65
CA TRP A 75 -19.05 3.85 -2.51
C TRP A 75 -19.28 4.80 -1.33
N LEU A 76 -19.57 6.09 -1.61
CA LEU A 76 -19.90 7.05 -0.55
C LEU A 76 -21.20 6.68 0.18
N GLN A 77 -22.20 6.17 -0.52
CA GLN A 77 -23.45 5.67 0.10
C GLN A 77 -23.17 4.46 0.98
N GLU A 78 -22.48 3.44 0.45
CA GLU A 78 -22.12 2.23 1.20
C GLU A 78 -21.37 2.57 2.51
N ILE A 79 -20.38 3.46 2.46
CA ILE A 79 -19.62 3.89 3.66
C ILE A 79 -20.49 4.69 4.63
N ARG A 80 -21.49 5.44 4.15
CA ARG A 80 -22.42 6.18 5.03
C ARG A 80 -23.37 5.23 5.74
N GLU A 81 -23.97 4.29 5.00
CA GLU A 81 -24.86 3.28 5.54
C GLU A 81 -24.14 2.37 6.54
N GLU A 82 -22.90 1.97 6.26
CA GLU A 82 -22.09 1.19 7.21
C GLU A 82 -21.87 1.96 8.52
N ARG A 83 -21.52 3.25 8.44
CA ARG A 83 -21.37 4.11 9.62
C ARG A 83 -22.68 4.28 10.37
N GLU A 84 -23.78 4.50 9.67
CA GLU A 84 -25.10 4.63 10.28
C GLU A 84 -25.49 3.36 11.02
N ARG A 85 -25.33 2.18 10.42
CA ARG A 85 -25.55 0.89 11.09
C ARG A 85 -24.68 0.74 12.35
N LYS A 86 -23.40 1.12 12.27
CA LYS A 86 -22.50 1.11 13.44
C LYS A 86 -22.97 2.08 14.54
N HIS A 87 -23.38 3.30 14.19
CA HIS A 87 -23.88 4.28 15.15
C HIS A 87 -25.20 3.87 15.81
N LEU A 88 -26.06 3.16 15.07
CA LEU A 88 -27.33 2.63 15.58
C LEU A 88 -27.18 1.31 16.35
N GLY A 89 -25.96 0.77 16.47
CA GLY A 89 -25.73 -0.53 17.13
C GLY A 89 -26.29 -1.73 16.36
N LEU A 90 -26.53 -1.57 15.06
CA LEU A 90 -27.08 -2.59 14.16
C LEU A 90 -25.99 -3.34 13.37
N ALA A 91 -24.72 -3.11 13.69
CA ALA A 91 -23.58 -3.82 13.14
C ALA A 91 -22.90 -4.61 14.26
N GLU A 92 -22.82 -5.94 14.10
CA GLU A 92 -22.03 -6.84 14.95
C GLU A 92 -20.51 -6.65 14.72
#